data_AF-A0A5T1TUZ7-F1
#
_entry.id   AF-A0A5T1TUZ7-F1
#
_cell.length_a   1.000
_cell.length_b   1.000
_cell.length_c   1.000
_cell.angle_alpha   90.00
_cell.angle_beta   90.00
_cell.angle_gamma   90.00
#
_symmetry.space_group_name_H-M   'P 1'
#
loop_
_entity.id
_entity.type
_entity.pdbx_description
1 polymer ?
#
loop_
_entity_poly.entity_id
_entity_poly.type
_entity_poly.pdbx_seq_one_letter_code
_entity_poly.pdbx_strand_id
1 'polypeptide(L)'
;MLNFEDDVFTNIERILLDDYLKIKSYFALDETSSYALTLLAKNNRKRFSINRKIQHFKALSTLKYLLETGIIKLEYSKEAKKIKDKRQKIKKELRSYVVQDKIIFSNHFTRFFFYFLKPNEKLILQNRYKEVLECIKEKFELYQSFCFEQLSRELLEKKFNINGVQSYWDKNLELDLYYQD
;
A
#
# COMPACT_ATOMS: atom_id res chain seq x y z
N MET A 1 17.28 14.69 13.51
CA MET A 1 18.29 14.00 12.69
C MET A 1 18.18 12.51 12.98
N LEU A 2 18.29 11.63 11.98
CA LEU A 2 18.32 10.17 12.21
C LEU A 2 19.58 9.84 13.03
N ASN A 3 19.41 9.16 14.16
CA ASN A 3 20.52 8.61 14.92
C ASN A 3 20.56 7.11 14.69
N PHE A 4 21.62 6.61 14.05
CA PHE A 4 21.77 5.19 13.74
C PHE A 4 22.24 4.36 14.94
N GLU A 5 22.62 5.00 16.05
CA GLU A 5 22.93 4.33 17.31
C GLU A 5 21.68 4.03 18.14
N ASP A 6 20.60 4.80 17.93
CA ASP A 6 19.33 4.60 18.62
C ASP A 6 18.51 3.49 17.94
N ASP A 7 17.71 2.78 18.74
CA ASP A 7 16.68 1.86 18.23
C ASP A 7 15.72 2.57 17.24
N VAL A 8 15.21 1.80 16.28
CA VAL A 8 14.31 2.32 15.23
C VAL A 8 13.04 2.92 15.83
N PHE A 9 12.52 2.39 16.93
CA PHE A 9 11.31 2.90 17.56
C PHE A 9 11.57 4.20 18.33
N THR A 10 12.76 4.36 18.92
CA THR A 10 13.20 5.66 19.47
C THR A 10 13.26 6.73 18.38
N ASN A 11 13.77 6.39 17.19
CA ASN A 11 13.75 7.31 16.05
C ASN A 11 12.32 7.61 15.57
N ILE A 12 11.43 6.62 15.53
CA ILE A 12 10.01 6.83 15.18
C ILE A 12 9.35 7.81 16.15
N GLU A 13 9.56 7.66 17.45
CA GLU A 13 9.02 8.58 18.46
C GLU A 13 9.52 10.01 18.22
N ARG A 14 10.84 10.20 18.26
CA ARG A 14 11.48 11.52 18.16
C ARG A 14 11.22 12.26 16.85
N ILE A 15 11.20 11.51 15.74
CA ILE A 15 11.13 12.11 14.40
C ILE A 15 9.68 12.20 13.92
N LEU A 16 8.82 11.25 14.31
CA LEU A 16 7.48 11.13 13.73
C LEU A 16 6.35 11.45 14.71
N LEU A 17 6.45 11.04 15.97
CA LEU A 17 5.38 11.25 16.95
C LEU A 17 5.46 12.66 17.54
N ASP A 18 6.65 13.09 17.96
CA ASP A 18 6.90 14.44 18.49
C ASP A 18 6.53 15.52 17.45
N ASP A 19 6.91 15.31 16.19
CA ASP A 19 6.70 16.22 15.07
C ASP A 19 5.40 15.93 14.28
N TYR A 20 4.46 15.18 14.86
CA TYR A 20 3.29 14.68 14.14
C TYR A 20 2.45 15.76 13.45
N LEU A 21 2.19 16.89 14.11
CA LEU A 21 1.38 17.98 13.53
C LEU A 21 2.02 18.56 12.28
N LYS A 22 3.35 18.71 12.29
CA LYS A 22 4.13 19.14 11.13
C LYS A 22 4.05 18.10 10.02
N ILE A 23 4.24 16.82 10.33
CA ILE A 23 4.17 15.73 9.33
C ILE A 23 2.79 15.64 8.71
N LYS A 24 1.74 15.70 9.53
CA LYS A 24 0.34 15.70 9.09
C LYS A 24 0.05 16.82 8.09
N SER A 25 0.69 17.99 8.25
CA SER A 25 0.48 19.13 7.34
C SER A 25 0.89 18.84 5.89
N TYR A 26 1.81 17.89 5.67
CA TYR A 26 2.21 17.46 4.32
C TYR A 26 1.14 16.61 3.62
N PHE A 27 0.13 16.13 4.36
CA PHE A 27 -0.95 15.28 3.87
C PHE A 27 -2.30 16.04 3.90
N ALA A 28 -2.34 17.21 3.27
CA ALA A 28 -3.55 18.02 3.11
C ALA A 28 -4.52 17.39 2.09
N LEU A 29 -5.20 16.33 2.50
CA LEU A 29 -6.20 15.61 1.71
C LEU A 29 -7.58 15.72 2.36
N ASP A 30 -8.63 15.64 1.56
CA ASP A 30 -9.99 15.53 2.08
C ASP A 30 -10.16 14.23 2.89
N GLU A 31 -11.20 14.19 3.73
CA GLU A 31 -11.46 13.06 4.61
C GLU A 31 -11.65 11.74 3.85
N THR A 32 -12.27 11.79 2.68
CA THR A 32 -12.54 10.58 1.87
C THR A 32 -11.24 10.02 1.29
N SER A 33 -10.38 10.88 0.75
CA SER A 33 -9.06 10.49 0.25
C SER A 33 -8.16 9.95 1.37
N SER A 34 -8.11 10.67 2.50
CA SER A 34 -7.35 10.23 3.69
C SER A 34 -7.82 8.86 4.20
N TYR A 35 -9.14 8.65 4.21
CA TYR A 35 -9.72 7.39 4.63
C TYR A 35 -9.46 6.26 3.62
N ALA A 36 -9.57 6.54 2.32
CA ALA A 36 -9.24 5.58 1.27
C ALA A 36 -7.78 5.12 1.36
N LEU A 37 -6.83 6.04 1.56
CA LEU A 37 -5.41 5.70 1.75
C LEU A 37 -5.18 4.87 3.00
N THR A 38 -5.87 5.18 4.11
CA THR A 38 -5.82 4.37 5.33
C THR A 38 -6.27 2.93 5.09
N LEU A 39 -7.34 2.73 4.32
CA LEU A 39 -7.79 1.39 3.92
C LEU A 39 -6.81 0.71 2.97
N LEU A 40 -6.27 1.44 1.99
CA LEU A 40 -5.30 0.94 1.00
C LEU A 40 -3.99 0.49 1.64
N ALA A 41 -3.50 1.23 2.64
CA ALA A 41 -2.26 0.91 3.33
C ALA A 41 -2.31 -0.49 4.00
N LYS A 42 -3.48 -0.90 4.51
CA LYS A 42 -3.65 -2.11 5.33
C LYS A 42 -4.19 -3.33 4.57
N ASN A 43 -4.62 -3.20 3.32
CA ASN A 43 -5.27 -4.29 2.59
C ASN A 43 -4.35 -4.97 1.57
N ASN A 44 -4.87 -5.99 0.90
CA ASN A 44 -4.14 -6.77 -0.12
C ASN A 44 -3.97 -6.03 -1.46
N ARG A 45 -3.82 -4.69 -1.44
CA ARG A 45 -3.61 -3.81 -2.59
C ARG A 45 -4.74 -3.83 -3.63
N LYS A 46 -5.94 -4.33 -3.29
CA LYS A 46 -7.06 -4.47 -4.23
C LYS A 46 -7.97 -3.24 -4.18
N ARG A 47 -8.27 -2.65 -5.35
CA ARG A 47 -9.09 -1.42 -5.46
C ARG A 47 -10.48 -1.51 -4.85
N PHE A 48 -11.12 -2.67 -4.82
CA PHE A 48 -12.50 -2.78 -4.36
C PHE A 48 -12.64 -2.78 -2.83
N SER A 49 -11.54 -2.83 -2.08
CA SER A 49 -11.57 -2.80 -0.62
C SER A 49 -12.13 -1.47 -0.08
N ILE A 50 -11.91 -0.35 -0.76
CA ILE A 50 -12.40 0.98 -0.33
C ILE A 50 -13.93 1.09 -0.43
N ASN A 51 -14.55 0.30 -1.31
CA ASN A 51 -16.00 0.28 -1.51
C ASN A 51 -16.76 -0.33 -0.31
N ARG A 52 -16.06 -0.92 0.67
CA ARG A 52 -16.68 -1.41 1.91
C ARG A 52 -17.31 -0.30 2.75
N LYS A 53 -16.79 0.93 2.61
CA LYS A 53 -17.16 2.07 3.45
C LYS A 53 -17.39 3.36 2.66
N ILE A 54 -16.87 3.44 1.43
CA ILE A 54 -17.07 4.57 0.52
C ILE A 54 -18.06 4.15 -0.57
N GLN A 55 -19.08 4.96 -0.83
CA GLN A 55 -20.04 4.71 -1.91
C GLN A 55 -19.32 4.57 -3.26
N HIS A 56 -19.76 3.62 -4.10
CA HIS A 56 -19.08 3.22 -5.34
C HIS A 56 -18.60 4.39 -6.22
N PHE A 57 -19.47 5.34 -6.57
CA PHE A 57 -19.09 6.47 -7.43
C PHE A 57 -18.04 7.37 -6.77
N LYS A 58 -18.18 7.63 -5.47
CA LYS A 58 -17.23 8.43 -4.70
C LYS A 58 -15.89 7.71 -4.54
N ALA A 59 -15.91 6.39 -4.36
CA ALA A 59 -14.71 5.57 -4.32
C ALA A 59 -13.95 5.59 -5.65
N LEU A 60 -14.69 5.54 -6.77
CA LEU A 60 -14.10 5.63 -8.11
C LEU A 60 -13.47 7.00 -8.37
N SER A 61 -14.16 8.10 -8.05
CA SER A 61 -13.60 9.45 -8.20
C SER A 61 -12.40 9.68 -7.28
N THR A 62 -12.45 9.18 -6.04
CA THR A 62 -11.33 9.25 -5.08
C THR A 62 -10.13 8.48 -5.61
N LEU A 63 -10.32 7.26 -6.10
CA LEU A 63 -9.23 6.46 -6.66
C LEU A 63 -8.61 7.13 -7.88
N LYS A 64 -9.43 7.70 -8.76
CA LYS A 64 -8.97 8.46 -9.93
C LYS A 64 -8.09 9.64 -9.50
N TYR A 65 -8.56 10.45 -8.56
CA TYR A 65 -7.79 11.56 -8.01
C TYR A 65 -6.44 11.12 -7.41
N LEU A 66 -6.43 10.06 -6.61
CA LEU A 66 -5.20 9.56 -5.97
C LEU A 66 -4.18 9.02 -6.99
N LEU A 67 -4.65 8.46 -8.11
CA LEU A 67 -3.80 8.02 -9.22
C LEU A 67 -3.26 9.21 -10.03
N GLU A 68 -4.13 10.17 -10.38
CA GLU A 68 -3.75 11.37 -11.16
C GLU A 68 -2.77 12.27 -10.42
N THR A 69 -2.88 12.35 -9.09
CA THR A 69 -1.92 13.08 -8.23
C THR A 69 -0.64 12.30 -7.96
N GLY A 70 -0.55 11.04 -8.39
CA GLY A 70 0.64 10.21 -8.21
C GLY A 70 0.89 9.74 -6.78
N ILE A 71 -0.06 9.90 -5.85
CA ILE A 71 0.05 9.39 -4.47
C ILE A 71 0.12 7.86 -4.47
N ILE A 72 -0.67 7.24 -5.35
CA ILE A 72 -0.66 5.81 -5.63
C ILE A 72 -0.42 5.58 -7.12
N LYS A 73 0.02 4.37 -7.45
CA LYS A 73 0.18 3.89 -8.82
C LYS A 73 -0.35 2.46 -8.96
N LEU A 74 -0.56 2.03 -10.20
CA LEU A 74 -0.97 0.65 -10.50
C LEU A 74 0.25 -0.20 -10.81
N GLU A 75 0.30 -1.37 -10.18
CA GLU A 75 1.10 -2.51 -10.60
C GLU A 75 0.21 -3.40 -11.47
N TYR A 76 0.47 -3.43 -12.77
CA TYR A 76 -0.36 -4.16 -13.71
C TYR A 76 -0.16 -5.67 -13.57
N SER A 77 -1.26 -6.42 -13.57
CA SER A 77 -1.17 -7.88 -13.53
C SER A 77 -0.52 -8.42 -14.81
N LYS A 78 0.38 -9.40 -14.66
CA LYS A 78 0.95 -10.18 -15.78
C LYS A 78 0.11 -11.42 -16.13
N GLU A 79 -0.97 -11.69 -15.40
CA GLU A 79 -1.86 -12.79 -15.76
C GLU A 79 -2.56 -12.48 -17.09
N ALA A 80 -2.49 -13.42 -18.02
CA ALA A 80 -3.18 -13.31 -19.29
C ALA A 80 -4.69 -13.16 -19.07
N LYS A 81 -5.26 -12.06 -19.58
CA LYS A 81 -6.72 -11.85 -19.53
C LYS A 81 -7.41 -12.93 -20.35
N LYS A 82 -8.37 -13.62 -19.73
CA LYS A 82 -9.19 -14.62 -20.44
C LYS A 82 -9.92 -13.98 -21.62
N ILE A 83 -9.77 -14.59 -22.80
CA ILE A 83 -10.55 -14.24 -23.98
C ILE A 83 -12.02 -14.55 -23.67
N LYS A 84 -12.88 -13.53 -23.74
CA LYS A 84 -14.31 -13.67 -23.47
C LYS A 84 -15.02 -14.20 -24.72
N ASP A 85 -15.05 -15.51 -24.91
CA ASP A 85 -16.01 -16.10 -25.85
C ASP A 85 -17.37 -16.24 -25.17
N LYS A 86 -18.40 -15.59 -25.72
CA LYS A 86 -19.78 -15.65 -25.22
C LYS A 86 -20.34 -17.08 -25.20
N ARG A 87 -19.80 -17.98 -26.01
CA ARG A 87 -20.25 -19.38 -26.13
C ARG A 87 -19.53 -20.31 -25.17
N GLN A 88 -18.44 -19.87 -24.54
CA GLN A 88 -17.66 -20.72 -23.64
C GLN A 88 -18.18 -20.63 -22.20
N LYS A 89 -18.66 -21.76 -21.65
CA LYS A 89 -19.08 -21.83 -20.24
C LYS A 89 -17.86 -21.70 -19.33
N ILE A 90 -17.83 -20.65 -18.50
CA ILE A 90 -16.83 -20.47 -17.45
C ILE A 90 -17.12 -21.46 -16.31
N LYS A 91 -16.08 -22.21 -15.88
CA LYS A 91 -16.16 -23.08 -14.69
C LYS A 91 -16.66 -22.29 -13.47
N LYS A 92 -17.51 -22.90 -12.64
CA LYS A 92 -18.24 -22.21 -11.55
C LYS A 92 -17.30 -21.44 -10.63
N GLU A 93 -16.18 -22.04 -10.28
CA GLU A 93 -15.14 -21.51 -9.41
C GLU A 93 -14.33 -20.35 -10.01
N LEU A 94 -14.45 -20.08 -11.31
CA LEU A 94 -13.75 -18.99 -11.99
C LEU A 94 -14.67 -17.80 -12.30
N ARG A 95 -15.97 -17.89 -12.01
CA ARG A 95 -16.95 -16.84 -12.33
C ARG A 95 -16.78 -15.58 -11.50
N SER A 96 -16.37 -15.71 -10.24
CA SER A 96 -16.10 -14.58 -9.34
C SER A 96 -14.65 -14.08 -9.42
N TYR A 97 -13.77 -14.83 -10.08
CA TYR A 97 -12.37 -14.45 -10.22
C TYR A 97 -12.21 -13.40 -11.31
N VAL A 98 -11.60 -12.27 -10.94
CA VAL A 98 -11.31 -11.17 -11.84
C VAL A 98 -9.83 -10.86 -11.71
N VAL A 99 -9.12 -10.90 -12.84
CA VAL A 99 -7.75 -10.39 -12.94
C VAL A 99 -7.78 -8.90 -12.61
N GLN A 100 -7.06 -8.51 -11.57
CA GLN A 100 -7.04 -7.15 -11.07
C GLN A 100 -5.60 -6.69 -10.89
N ASP A 101 -5.35 -5.45 -11.32
CA ASP A 101 -4.13 -4.72 -11.00
C ASP A 101 -4.07 -4.43 -9.49
N LYS A 102 -2.86 -4.34 -8.95
CA LYS A 102 -2.62 -3.99 -7.56
C LYS A 102 -2.34 -2.50 -7.44
N ILE A 103 -2.83 -1.90 -6.37
CA ILE A 103 -2.53 -0.52 -6.00
C ILE A 103 -1.32 -0.51 -5.09
N ILE A 104 -0.33 0.30 -5.44
CA ILE A 104 0.85 0.53 -4.61
C ILE A 104 1.00 2.02 -4.33
N PHE A 105 1.51 2.35 -3.15
CA PHE A 105 1.88 3.73 -2.84
C PHE A 105 3.13 4.09 -3.62
N SER A 106 3.16 5.30 -4.17
CA SER A 106 4.34 5.79 -4.89
C SER A 106 5.51 6.09 -3.94
N ASN A 107 5.22 6.34 -2.67
CA ASN A 107 6.19 6.64 -1.62
C ASN A 107 5.95 5.76 -0.39
N HIS A 108 7.00 5.09 0.11
CA HIS A 108 6.89 4.20 1.27
C HIS A 108 6.48 4.92 2.55
N PHE A 109 6.99 6.14 2.77
CA PHE A 109 6.63 6.95 3.95
C PHE A 109 5.15 7.36 3.91
N THR A 110 4.60 7.69 2.74
CA THR A 110 3.15 7.92 2.61
C THR A 110 2.36 6.70 3.05
N ARG A 111 2.76 5.48 2.62
CA ARG A 111 2.14 4.24 3.11
C ARG A 111 2.28 4.10 4.62
N PHE A 112 3.47 4.37 5.18
CA PHE A 112 3.72 4.30 6.62
C PHE A 112 2.79 5.24 7.40
N PHE A 113 2.67 6.49 6.96
CA PHE A 113 1.82 7.50 7.57
C PHE A 113 0.36 7.03 7.64
N PHE A 114 -0.20 6.54 6.53
CA PHE A 114 -1.58 6.05 6.50
C PHE A 114 -1.78 4.66 7.13
N TYR A 115 -0.72 3.87 7.31
CA TYR A 115 -0.77 2.59 8.01
C TYR A 115 -0.77 2.77 9.53
N PHE A 116 0.14 3.58 10.05
CA PHE A 116 0.45 3.66 11.48
C PHE A 116 0.09 4.99 12.12
N LEU A 117 0.45 6.12 11.51
CA LEU A 117 0.32 7.42 12.16
C LEU A 117 -1.12 7.92 12.13
N LYS A 118 -1.69 8.06 10.93
CA LYS A 118 -3.05 8.57 10.74
C LYS A 118 -4.11 7.76 11.50
N PRO A 119 -4.07 6.41 11.53
CA PRO A 119 -5.06 5.63 12.29
C PRO A 119 -4.94 5.79 13.80
N ASN A 120 -3.76 6.14 14.31
CA ASN A 120 -3.50 6.34 15.73
C ASN A 120 -3.42 7.82 16.13
N GLU A 121 -3.86 8.72 15.25
CA GLU A 121 -3.80 10.18 15.44
C GLU A 121 -4.30 10.63 16.81
N LYS A 122 -5.42 10.06 17.28
CA LYS A 122 -6.00 10.39 18.58
C LYS A 122 -5.01 10.11 19.73
N LEU A 123 -4.31 8.97 19.68
CA LEU A 123 -3.33 8.60 20.71
C LEU A 123 -2.10 9.52 20.65
N ILE A 124 -1.65 9.86 19.44
CA ILE A 124 -0.51 10.76 19.23
C ILE A 124 -0.83 12.15 19.80
N LEU A 125 -1.99 12.72 19.49
CA LEU A 125 -2.41 14.02 20.02
C LEU A 125 -2.64 14.02 21.54
N GLN A 126 -2.79 12.85 22.15
CA GLN A 126 -2.90 12.66 23.60
C GLN A 126 -1.55 12.32 24.26
N ASN A 127 -0.44 12.39 23.51
CA ASN A 127 0.91 12.01 23.96
C ASN A 127 1.00 10.56 24.48
N ARG A 128 0.11 9.67 24.03
CA ARG A 128 0.09 8.25 24.39
C ARG A 128 1.02 7.45 23.48
N TYR A 129 2.28 7.87 23.36
CA TYR A 129 3.23 7.33 22.38
C TYR A 129 3.58 5.87 22.60
N LYS A 130 3.65 5.42 23.85
CA LYS A 130 3.92 4.00 24.16
C LYS A 130 2.95 3.06 23.45
N GLU A 131 1.65 3.38 23.47
CA GLU A 131 0.62 2.55 22.83
C GLU A 131 0.72 2.59 21.30
N VAL A 132 1.05 3.77 20.75
CA VAL A 132 1.29 3.90 19.30
C VAL A 132 2.48 3.06 18.89
N LEU A 133 3.58 3.10 19.65
CA LEU A 133 4.78 2.32 19.38
C LEU A 133 4.53 0.81 19.54
N GLU A 134 3.73 0.38 20.51
CA GLU A 134 3.31 -1.02 20.65
C GLU A 134 2.53 -1.50 19.43
N CYS A 135 1.57 -0.70 18.94
CA CYS A 135 0.85 -0.98 17.70
C CYS A 135 1.76 -1.04 16.47
N ILE A 136 2.78 -0.18 16.40
CA ILE A 136 3.77 -0.21 15.32
C ILE A 136 4.59 -1.49 15.41
N LYS A 137 5.19 -1.77 16.57
CA LYS A 137 6.02 -2.95 16.85
C LYS A 137 5.32 -4.25 16.44
N GLU A 138 4.05 -4.41 16.84
CA GLU A 138 3.27 -5.62 16.56
C GLU A 138 3.14 -5.94 15.07
N LYS A 139 3.09 -4.92 14.21
CA LYS A 139 2.92 -5.10 12.74
C LYS A 139 4.16 -4.74 11.94
N PHE A 140 5.26 -4.37 12.58
CA PHE A 140 6.41 -3.77 11.91
C PHE A 140 7.08 -4.74 10.95
N GLU A 141 7.33 -5.97 11.38
CA GLU A 141 7.95 -7.01 10.54
C GLU A 141 7.12 -7.28 9.28
N LEU A 142 5.83 -7.55 9.44
CA LEU A 142 4.91 -7.78 8.32
C LEU A 142 4.83 -6.56 7.38
N TYR A 143 4.82 -5.35 7.95
CA TYR A 143 4.80 -4.12 7.16
C TYR A 143 6.07 -3.99 6.30
N GLN A 144 7.23 -4.30 6.89
CA GLN A 144 8.54 -4.22 6.25
C GLN A 144 8.73 -5.25 5.14
N SER A 145 8.13 -6.45 5.25
CA SER A 145 8.29 -7.50 4.22
C SER A 145 7.96 -6.97 2.81
N PHE A 146 6.88 -6.20 2.66
CA PHE A 146 6.53 -5.59 1.37
C PHE A 146 7.52 -4.50 0.95
N CYS A 147 8.05 -3.71 1.89
CA CYS A 147 9.09 -2.72 1.56
C CYS A 147 10.36 -3.42 1.07
N PHE A 148 10.76 -4.50 1.73
CA PHE A 148 11.92 -5.32 1.35
C PHE A 148 11.73 -5.95 -0.04
N GLU A 149 10.54 -6.46 -0.34
CA GLU A 149 10.18 -6.96 -1.67
C GLU A 149 10.36 -5.88 -2.74
N GLN A 150 9.82 -4.68 -2.53
CA GLN A 150 9.94 -3.57 -3.49
C GLN A 150 11.41 -3.16 -3.70
N LEU A 151 12.20 -3.03 -2.63
CA LEU A 151 13.62 -2.72 -2.72
C LEU A 151 14.41 -3.81 -3.44
N SER A 152 14.05 -5.09 -3.24
CA SER A 152 14.68 -6.21 -3.93
C SER A 152 14.47 -6.14 -5.44
N ARG A 153 13.29 -5.71 -5.89
CA ARG A 153 13.02 -5.50 -7.33
C ARG A 153 13.88 -4.39 -7.90
N GLU A 154 13.91 -3.23 -7.23
CA GLU A 154 14.74 -2.09 -7.65
C GLU A 154 16.23 -2.48 -7.72
N LEU A 155 16.69 -3.28 -6.75
CA LEU A 155 18.05 -3.81 -6.75
C LEU A 155 18.30 -4.73 -7.94
N LEU A 156 17.38 -5.64 -8.27
CA LEU A 156 17.51 -6.56 -9.40
C LEU A 156 17.54 -5.82 -10.73
N GLU A 157 16.61 -4.89 -10.94
CA GLU A 157 16.57 -4.03 -12.13
C GLU A 157 17.90 -3.31 -12.33
N LYS A 158 18.40 -2.67 -11.27
CA LYS A 158 19.69 -1.98 -11.31
C LYS A 158 20.87 -2.90 -11.55
N LYS A 159 20.92 -4.06 -10.88
CA LYS A 159 22.04 -5.00 -10.95
C LYS A 159 22.17 -5.66 -12.32
N PHE A 160 21.04 -5.98 -12.95
CA PHE A 160 21.00 -6.67 -14.24
C PHE A 160 20.73 -5.74 -15.43
N ASN A 161 20.53 -4.44 -15.18
CA ASN A 161 20.18 -3.44 -16.19
C ASN A 161 18.93 -3.85 -17.01
N ILE A 162 17.92 -4.36 -16.30
CA ILE A 162 16.62 -4.77 -16.83
C ILE A 162 15.53 -3.88 -16.23
N ASN A 163 14.34 -3.90 -16.82
CA ASN A 163 13.17 -3.18 -16.30
C ASN A 163 11.96 -4.10 -16.22
N GLY A 164 11.00 -3.78 -15.37
CA GLY A 164 9.74 -4.52 -15.27
C GLY A 164 9.80 -5.72 -14.33
N VAL A 165 10.72 -5.72 -13.36
CA VAL A 165 10.71 -6.70 -12.26
C VAL A 165 9.56 -6.33 -11.31
N GLN A 166 8.61 -7.23 -11.13
CA GLN A 166 7.40 -6.97 -10.33
C GLN A 166 6.84 -8.25 -9.70
N SER A 167 5.76 -8.15 -8.90
CA SER A 167 5.06 -9.38 -8.48
C SER A 167 4.38 -10.03 -9.69
N TYR A 168 4.21 -11.35 -9.62
CA TYR A 168 3.22 -12.09 -10.41
C TYR A 168 2.14 -12.62 -9.47
N TRP A 169 0.87 -12.57 -9.90
CA TRP A 169 -0.22 -13.20 -9.15
C TRP A 169 -1.32 -13.69 -10.09
N ASP A 170 -1.86 -14.86 -9.76
CA ASP A 170 -3.10 -15.38 -10.30
C ASP A 170 -3.98 -15.94 -9.16
N LYS A 171 -4.99 -16.75 -9.49
CA LYS A 171 -5.90 -17.32 -8.50
C LYS A 171 -5.20 -18.28 -7.52
N ASN A 172 -4.16 -18.99 -7.97
CA ASN A 172 -3.55 -20.11 -7.26
C ASN A 172 -2.12 -19.82 -6.81
N LEU A 173 -1.49 -18.76 -7.34
CA LEU A 173 -0.10 -18.43 -7.11
C LEU A 173 0.09 -16.92 -6.87
N GLU A 174 0.98 -16.57 -5.94
CA GLU A 174 1.54 -15.23 -5.78
C GLU A 174 3.06 -15.37 -5.67
N LEU A 175 3.79 -14.66 -6.53
CA LEU A 175 5.25 -14.58 -6.54
C LEU A 175 5.64 -13.12 -6.28
N ASP A 176 6.54 -12.94 -5.31
CA ASP A 176 7.00 -11.61 -4.91
C ASP A 176 7.94 -10.97 -5.96
N LEU A 177 8.70 -11.82 -6.66
CA LEU A 177 9.65 -11.45 -7.70
C LEU A 177 9.37 -12.23 -8.98
N TYR A 178 9.13 -11.51 -10.06
CA TYR A 178 8.88 -12.06 -11.38
C TYR A 178 9.47 -11.12 -12.45
N TYR A 179 10.12 -11.74 -13.43
CA TYR A 179 10.65 -11.07 -14.61
C TYR A 179 10.45 -11.99 -15.82
N GLN A 180 10.06 -11.38 -16.94
CA GLN A 180 9.95 -12.05 -18.23
C GLN A 180 10.37 -11.04 -19.31
N ASP A 181 11.32 -11.44 -20.15
CA ASP A 181 11.79 -10.70 -21.34
C ASP A 181 10.67 -10.52 -22.39
#